data_AF-A0A352S7T2-F1
#
_entry.id   AF-A0A352S7T2-F1
#
_cell.length_a   1.000
_cell.length_b   1.000
_cell.length_c   1.000
_cell.angle_alpha   90.00
_cell.angle_beta   90.00
_cell.angle_gamma   90.00
#
_symmetry.space_group_name_H-M   'P 1'
#
loop_
_entity.id
_entity.type
_entity.pdbx_description
1 polymer ?
#
loop_
_entity_poly.entity_id
_entity_poly.type
_entity_poly.pdbx_seq_one_letter_code
_entity_poly.pdbx_strand_id
1 'polypeptide(L)' 'MAFHRRVVAIFLLCCCAVGSAWANGLFSSWGSSERQFLDVAEVLKLDPAQQQGDSFSAAGHIADGYYV' A
#
# COMPACT_ATOMS: atom_id res chain seq x y z
N MET A 1 42.25 12.78 20.24
CA MET A 1 41.15 13.42 19.49
C MET A 1 40.84 12.75 18.14
N ALA A 2 41.80 12.17 17.43
CA ALA A 2 41.52 11.50 16.14
C ALA A 2 40.69 10.20 16.27
N PHE A 3 40.85 9.45 17.36
CA PHE A 3 40.17 8.16 17.55
C PHE A 3 38.66 8.29 17.75
N HIS A 4 38.20 9.21 18.61
CA HIS A 4 36.76 9.44 18.79
C HIS A 4 36.08 9.87 17.49
N ARG A 5 36.78 10.67 16.69
CA ARG A 5 36.28 11.20 15.41
C ARG A 5 36.12 10.09 14.37
N ARG A 6 37.03 9.11 14.38
CA ARG A 6 36.95 7.91 13.53
C ARG A 6 35.79 7.00 13.93
N VAL A 7 35.58 6.77 15.24
CA VAL A 7 34.46 5.94 15.73
C VAL A 7 33.11 6.57 15.36
N VAL A 8 32.96 7.88 15.55
CA VAL A 8 31.74 8.61 15.16
C VAL A 8 31.51 8.56 13.66
N ALA A 9 32.55 8.72 12.84
CA ALA A 9 32.44 8.62 11.39
C ALA A 9 31.99 7.22 10.93
N ILE A 10 32.54 6.16 11.53
CA ILE A 10 32.14 4.78 11.23
C ILE A 10 30.68 4.53 11.63
N PHE A 11 30.27 5.02 12.80
CA PHE A 11 28.88 4.90 13.27
C PHE A 11 27.90 5.60 12.33
N LEU A 12 28.20 6.83 11.92
CA LEU A 12 27.37 7.58 10.97
C LEU A 12 27.27 6.88 9.61
N LEU A 13 28.38 6.33 9.09
CA LEU A 13 28.38 5.57 7.84
C LEU A 13 27.51 4.31 7.93
N CYS A 14 27.54 3.59 9.05
CA CYS A 14 26.66 2.46 9.28
C CYS A 14 25.18 2.87 9.34
N CYS A 15 24.85 3.96 10.04
CA CYS A 15 23.49 4.49 10.07
C CYS A 15 22.98 4.91 8.68
N CYS A 16 23.83 5.54 7.87
CA CYS A 16 23.47 5.92 6.49
C CYS A 16 23.28 4.70 5.59
N ALA A 17 24.10 3.65 5.73
CA ALA A 17 23.99 2.43 4.95
C ALA A 17 22.70 1.66 5.30
N VAL A 18 22.38 1.53 6.59
CA VAL A 18 21.13 0.92 7.06
C VAL A 18 19.93 1.77 6.61
N GLY A 19 19.95 3.08 6.83
CA GLY A 19 18.87 3.97 6.38
C GLY A 19 18.59 3.90 4.87
N SER A 20 19.65 3.80 4.05
CA SER A 20 19.53 3.69 2.59
C SER A 20 18.93 2.36 2.12
N ALA A 21 19.25 1.25 2.79
CA ALA A 21 18.66 -0.05 2.50
C ALA A 21 17.16 -0.10 2.87
N TRP A 22 16.79 0.56 3.96
CA TRP A 22 15.39 0.62 4.42
C TRP A 22 14.56 1.57 3.55
N ALA A 23 15.14 2.64 3.01
CA ALA A 23 14.46 3.50 2.04
C ALA A 23 14.12 2.75 0.73
N ASN A 24 15.03 1.92 0.21
CA ASN A 24 14.74 1.10 -0.96
C ASN A 24 13.79 -0.07 -0.68
N GLY A 25 13.75 -0.61 0.55
CA GLY A 25 12.87 -1.72 0.92
C GLY A 25 11.45 -1.33 1.36
N LEU A 26 11.29 -0.21 2.08
CA LEU A 26 9.98 0.24 2.58
C LEU A 26 9.20 1.07 1.56
N PHE A 27 9.88 1.88 0.72
CA PHE A 27 9.18 2.70 -0.29
C PHE A 27 8.97 1.98 -1.62
N SER A 28 9.72 0.92 -1.92
CA SER A 28 9.43 0.08 -3.11
C SER A 28 8.07 -0.61 -2.98
N SER A 29 7.71 -1.11 -1.79
CA SER A 29 6.38 -1.69 -1.55
C SER A 29 5.22 -0.69 -1.67
N TRP A 30 5.46 0.61 -1.42
CA TRP A 30 4.42 1.64 -1.53
C TRP A 30 4.15 2.03 -3.00
N GLY A 31 5.15 1.91 -3.87
CA GLY A 31 5.04 2.21 -5.30
C GLY A 31 4.80 0.99 -6.20
N SER A 32 5.05 -0.23 -5.71
CA SER A 32 4.94 -1.48 -6.48
C SER A 32 3.59 -2.19 -6.34
N SER A 33 2.61 -1.58 -5.69
CA SER A 33 1.23 -1.89 -6.02
C SER A 33 0.99 -1.30 -7.40
N GLU A 34 1.41 -2.03 -8.44
CA GLU A 34 0.83 -1.89 -9.76
C GLU A 34 -0.67 -1.85 -9.54
N ARG A 35 -1.25 -0.63 -9.62
CA ARG A 35 -2.69 -0.47 -9.59
C ARG A 35 -3.16 -1.19 -10.84
N GLN A 36 -3.52 -2.45 -10.68
CA GLN A 36 -4.13 -3.25 -11.73
C GLN A 36 -5.43 -2.54 -12.04
N PHE A 37 -5.47 -1.79 -13.13
CA PHE A 37 -6.69 -1.17 -13.63
C PHE A 37 -7.62 -2.30 -14.07
N LEU A 38 -8.38 -2.81 -13.11
CA LEU A 38 -9.40 -3.82 -13.31
C LEU A 38 -10.58 -3.20 -14.06
N ASP A 39 -11.29 -4.03 -14.82
CA ASP A 39 -12.53 -3.57 -15.45
C ASP A 39 -13.56 -3.20 -14.38
N VAL A 40 -14.47 -2.27 -14.69
CA VAL A 40 -15.50 -1.83 -13.73
C VAL A 40 -16.36 -3.02 -13.26
N ALA A 41 -16.64 -3.99 -14.14
CA ALA A 41 -17.38 -5.20 -13.79
C ALA A 41 -16.59 -6.15 -12.87
N GLU A 42 -15.27 -6.01 -12.82
CA GLU A 42 -14.41 -6.75 -11.90
C GLU A 42 -14.27 -6.03 -10.55
N VAL A 43 -14.29 -4.69 -10.56
CA VAL A 43 -14.20 -3.84 -9.36
C VAL A 43 -15.51 -3.84 -8.57
N LEU A 44 -16.64 -3.67 -9.23
CA LEU A 44 -17.96 -3.56 -8.59
C LEU A 44 -18.88 -4.65 -9.12
N LYS A 45 -19.16 -5.64 -8.28
CA LYS A 45 -20.14 -6.69 -8.58
C LYS A 45 -21.40 -6.43 -7.77
N LEU A 46 -22.47 -6.06 -8.46
CA LEU A 46 -23.78 -5.91 -7.84
C LEU A 46 -24.55 -7.22 -7.90
N ASP A 47 -25.10 -7.62 -6.76
CA ASP A 47 -26.08 -8.69 -6.70
C ASP A 47 -27.41 -8.20 -7.27
N PRO A 48 -28.26 -9.11 -7.78
CA PRO A 48 -29.61 -8.77 -8.18
C PRO A 48 -30.37 -8.06 -7.05
N ALA A 49 -30.95 -6.91 -7.34
CA ALA A 49 -31.74 -6.17 -6.37
C ALA A 49 -32.90 -7.03 -5.87
N GLN A 50 -33.05 -7.12 -4.55
CA GLN A 50 -34.17 -7.79 -3.92
C GLN A 50 -35.22 -6.79 -3.50
N GLN A 51 -36.48 -7.08 -3.86
CA GLN A 51 -37.62 -6.32 -3.37
C GLN A 51 -38.02 -6.83 -1.99
N GLN A 52 -38.06 -5.94 -1.01
CA GLN A 52 -38.53 -6.18 0.35
C GLN A 52 -39.79 -5.34 0.60
N GLY A 53 -40.94 -5.87 0.16
CA GLY A 53 -42.21 -5.16 0.24
C GLY A 53 -42.22 -3.95 -0.70
N ASP A 54 -42.23 -2.75 -0.12
CA ASP A 54 -42.22 -1.46 -0.84
C ASP A 54 -40.81 -0.89 -1.04
N SER A 55 -39.77 -1.56 -0.51
CA SER A 55 -38.37 -1.15 -0.67
C SER A 55 -37.61 -2.09 -1.60
N PHE A 56 -36.53 -1.56 -2.17
CA PHE A 56 -35.54 -2.33 -2.92
C PHE A 56 -34.22 -2.31 -2.15
N SER A 57 -33.63 -3.47 -1.96
CA SER A 57 -32.31 -3.65 -1.39
C SER A 57 -31.36 -4.12 -2.48
N ALA A 58 -30.21 -3.47 -2.60
CA ALA A 58 -29.12 -3.91 -3.46
C ALA A 58 -27.88 -4.10 -2.60
N ALA A 59 -27.20 -5.22 -2.82
CA ALA A 59 -25.91 -5.51 -2.22
C ALA A 59 -24.89 -5.71 -3.34
N GLY A 60 -23.63 -5.58 -3.00
CA GLY A 60 -22.56 -5.82 -3.94
C GLY A 60 -21.22 -5.89 -3.24
N HIS A 61 -20.24 -6.39 -3.97
CA HIS A 61 -18.86 -6.51 -3.51
C HIS A 61 -17.97 -5.54 -4.29
N ILE A 62 -17.10 -4.84 -3.56
CA ILE A 62 -16.06 -3.98 -4.12
C ILE A 62 -14.71 -4.69 -3.97
N ALA A 63 -13.92 -4.74 -5.04
CA ALA A 63 -12.60 -5.35 -5.01
C ALA A 63 -11.65 -4.64 -4.01
N ASP A 64 -10.69 -5.39 -3.46
CA ASP A 64 -9.75 -4.87 -2.47
C ASP A 64 -8.94 -3.69 -3.02
N GLY A 65 -8.85 -2.62 -2.24
CA GLY A 65 -8.16 -1.38 -2.63
C GLY A 65 -9.00 -0.43 -3.48
N TYR A 66 -10.28 -0.75 -3.72
CA TYR A 66 -11.25 0.11 -4.43
C TYR A 66 -12.35 0.60 -3.48
N TYR A 67 -12.97 1.73 -3.83
CA TYR A 67 -14.09 2.33 -3.12
C TYR A 67 -15.02 3.02 -4.12
N VAL A 68 -16.30 3.17 -3.77
CA VAL A 68 -17.35 3.79 -4.60
C VAL A 68 -17.96 4.96 -3.84
#